data_AF-A0A1H0KKL8-F1
#
_entry.id   AF-A0A1H0KKL8-F1
#
_cell.length_a   1.000
_cell.length_b   1.000
_cell.length_c   1.000
_cell.angle_alpha   90.00
_cell.angle_beta   90.00
_cell.angle_gamma   90.00
#
_symmetry.space_group_name_H-M   'P 1'
#
loop_
_entity.id
_entity.type
_entity.pdbx_description
1 polymer ?
#
loop_
_entity_poly.entity_id
_entity_poly.type
_entity_poly.pdbx_seq_one_letter_code
_entity_poly.pdbx_strand_id
1 'polypeptide(L)'
;MEYFKKLLDLLKIEREEDLRSYLKLTESSSVAERRANGLSWYPIAIRGSEMSRGDYLTVEIERTTHQELSHQLRFGASAVLFSNHDAKDRVEGTITHQSGNKLKITLKTDELPDWTRDGKLGIDVLFDNNSYDEMQTALKQAAISAENTEDQRLVKILTGISSPTFSNQPPHYAIPSLNEVQQQAVDKILSAQELAIVHGPPGTGKTTTLVQAIKALIKQDHHQILVVAPSNTAVDLLTEKLDEQGLNVLRVGNPARVSEKLLSLTLDGKMSEHPSMKQARAFKKQANEFKNMAHKYKRNFGRAEKEQRKALFDEAHKIMKEVGNTEQYIIDDLLRKAQVVTATLVGANHYTIRGLKFHTVVIDEAGQALEPACWIPILKAKKVIFAGDHCQLSPTIKSNEAAKNGLSTTLLEKSTTAHPESVILLEEQYRMHETIMGYSSKVFYENKLKAHQSVANHRLFADDTPLAFVDTAGCGFEEKSEGTSTTNPEEAVFLFKHLTQMVEQLSAHYTADEFPSIAVISPYKQQIFLMKELLQHSPLLQSYGDKISVNTIDSFQGQERDLVYISMTRSNNEGTIGFLSDTRRMNVAMTRARKKLVVIGDSATLSRLPFYSDFISYAETHNAYQSAWEFADI
;
A
#
# COMPACT_ATOMS: atom_id res chain seq x y z
N MET A 1 -16.18 8.20 -25.86
CA MET A 1 -17.01 8.67 -24.70
C MET A 1 -16.31 9.78 -23.88
N GLU A 2 -17.01 10.87 -23.53
CA GLU A 2 -16.45 12.06 -22.82
C GLU A 2 -15.85 11.74 -21.44
N TYR A 3 -16.46 10.80 -20.70
CA TYR A 3 -16.01 10.33 -19.38
C TYR A 3 -14.52 9.93 -19.37
N PHE A 4 -14.11 9.03 -20.28
CA PHE A 4 -12.72 8.55 -20.34
C PHE A 4 -11.75 9.61 -20.85
N LYS A 5 -12.21 10.54 -21.70
CA LYS A 5 -11.39 11.67 -22.15
C LYS A 5 -11.02 12.57 -20.97
N LYS A 6 -11.99 12.93 -20.13
CA LYS A 6 -11.74 13.72 -18.91
C LYS A 6 -10.74 13.04 -17.99
N LEU A 7 -10.90 11.73 -17.73
CA LEU A 7 -9.95 10.97 -16.89
C LEU A 7 -8.53 10.93 -17.46
N LEU A 8 -8.39 10.76 -18.78
CA LEU A 8 -7.09 10.79 -19.45
C LEU A 8 -6.41 12.14 -19.29
N ASP A 9 -7.15 13.25 -19.39
CA ASP A 9 -6.58 14.58 -19.24
C ASP A 9 -6.18 14.86 -17.78
N LEU A 10 -6.98 14.46 -16.80
CA LEU A 10 -6.62 14.54 -15.37
C LEU A 10 -5.37 13.71 -15.04
N LEU A 11 -5.26 12.51 -15.61
CA LEU A 11 -4.11 11.65 -15.42
C LEU A 11 -2.83 12.23 -16.02
N LYS A 12 -2.93 12.98 -17.14
CA LYS A 12 -1.77 13.70 -17.72
C LYS A 12 -1.32 14.82 -16.79
N ILE A 13 -2.24 15.64 -16.29
CA ILE A 13 -1.94 16.73 -15.34
C ILE A 13 -1.24 16.16 -14.10
N GLU A 14 -1.74 15.04 -13.57
CA GLU A 14 -1.12 14.36 -12.43
C GLU A 14 0.29 13.85 -12.75
N ARG A 15 0.48 13.20 -13.92
CA ARG A 15 1.80 12.72 -14.35
C ARG A 15 2.81 13.85 -14.49
N GLU A 16 2.40 14.97 -15.08
CA GLU A 16 3.27 16.14 -15.29
C GLU A 16 3.70 16.77 -13.96
N GLU A 17 2.79 16.88 -12.99
CA GLU A 17 3.11 17.45 -11.68
C GLU A 17 3.97 16.50 -10.82
N ASP A 18 3.71 15.19 -10.85
CA ASP A 18 4.55 14.20 -10.17
C ASP A 18 5.96 14.16 -10.79
N LEU A 19 6.06 14.21 -12.12
CA LEU A 19 7.34 14.29 -12.82
C LEU A 19 8.10 15.57 -12.45
N ARG A 20 7.43 16.73 -12.45
CA ARG A 20 8.03 18.02 -12.05
C ARG A 20 8.53 17.98 -10.60
N SER A 21 7.74 17.42 -9.69
CA SER A 21 8.11 17.25 -8.28
C SER A 21 9.32 16.33 -8.13
N TYR A 22 9.35 15.22 -8.88
CA TYR A 22 10.47 14.29 -8.92
C TYR A 22 11.74 14.95 -9.47
N LEU A 23 11.66 15.71 -10.58
CA LEU A 23 12.80 16.41 -11.16
C LEU A 23 13.35 17.47 -10.18
N LYS A 24 12.47 18.27 -9.59
CA LYS A 24 12.87 19.26 -8.56
C LYS A 24 13.60 18.59 -7.40
N LEU A 25 13.09 17.45 -6.93
CA LEU A 25 13.72 16.71 -5.84
C LEU A 25 15.06 16.10 -6.27
N THR A 26 15.18 15.54 -7.47
CA THR A 26 16.38 14.80 -7.89
C THR A 26 17.51 15.68 -8.43
N GLU A 27 17.21 16.82 -9.05
CA GLU A 27 18.20 17.76 -9.60
C GLU A 27 18.83 18.65 -8.52
N SER A 28 18.05 19.02 -7.49
CA SER A 28 18.53 19.92 -6.43
C SER A 28 19.16 19.19 -5.24
N SER A 29 18.96 17.87 -5.12
CA SER A 29 19.40 17.11 -3.95
C SER A 29 20.74 16.40 -4.14
N SER A 30 21.54 16.44 -3.07
CA SER A 30 22.76 15.64 -2.98
C SER A 30 22.43 14.14 -2.95
N VAL A 31 23.40 13.28 -3.31
CA VAL A 31 23.22 11.81 -3.21
C VAL A 31 22.89 11.39 -1.76
N ALA A 32 23.42 12.12 -0.77
CA ALA A 32 23.11 11.89 0.64
C ALA A 32 21.63 12.18 0.96
N GLU A 33 21.09 13.28 0.45
CA GLU A 33 19.66 13.62 0.58
C GLU A 33 18.77 12.64 -0.19
N ARG A 34 19.13 12.25 -1.42
CA ARG A 34 18.39 11.22 -2.16
C ARG A 34 18.33 9.92 -1.40
N ARG A 35 19.44 9.52 -0.76
CA ARG A 35 19.50 8.33 0.10
C ARG A 35 18.64 8.47 1.36
N ALA A 36 18.68 9.63 2.03
CA ALA A 36 17.84 9.91 3.19
C ALA A 36 16.33 9.88 2.85
N ASN A 37 15.97 10.34 1.66
CA ASN A 37 14.60 10.29 1.11
C ASN A 37 14.22 8.90 0.52
N GLY A 38 15.12 7.92 0.61
CA GLY A 38 14.90 6.56 0.12
C GLY A 38 14.88 6.41 -1.41
N LEU A 39 15.33 7.41 -2.15
CA LEU A 39 15.40 7.39 -3.62
C LEU A 39 16.68 6.74 -4.14
N SER A 40 17.70 6.59 -3.29
CA SER A 40 19.02 6.14 -3.71
C SER A 40 19.63 5.10 -2.77
N TRP A 41 20.25 4.07 -3.33
CA TRP A 41 21.23 3.23 -2.63
C TRP A 41 22.62 3.70 -2.98
N TYR A 42 23.37 4.20 -1.99
CA TYR A 42 24.74 4.67 -2.18
C TYR A 42 25.53 4.61 -0.85
N PRO A 43 26.79 4.13 -0.86
CA PRO A 43 27.43 3.34 -1.91
C PRO A 43 26.85 1.91 -2.02
N ILE A 44 27.03 1.30 -3.19
CA ILE A 44 26.73 -0.11 -3.44
C ILE A 44 27.97 -0.86 -3.94
N ALA A 45 27.92 -2.19 -3.93
CA ALA A 45 28.90 -3.07 -4.55
C ALA A 45 28.23 -4.04 -5.53
N ILE A 46 28.83 -4.25 -6.69
CA ILE A 46 28.40 -5.31 -7.63
C ILE A 46 28.91 -6.65 -7.11
N ARG A 47 28.01 -7.63 -6.96
CA ARG A 47 28.30 -8.98 -6.48
C ARG A 47 28.36 -10.02 -7.60
N GLY A 48 27.70 -9.74 -8.72
CA GLY A 48 27.75 -10.59 -9.89
C GLY A 48 26.96 -10.01 -11.06
N SER A 49 27.07 -10.63 -12.22
CA SER A 49 26.22 -10.33 -13.37
C SER A 49 25.90 -11.60 -14.15
N GLU A 50 24.71 -11.64 -14.74
CA GLU A 50 24.21 -12.72 -15.57
C GLU A 50 23.43 -12.16 -16.76
N MET A 51 23.45 -12.82 -17.92
CA MET A 51 22.61 -12.42 -19.05
C MET A 51 21.18 -12.88 -18.83
N SER A 52 20.21 -11.98 -19.02
CA SER A 52 18.77 -12.27 -18.91
C SER A 52 18.14 -12.57 -20.27
N ARG A 53 16.82 -12.78 -20.29
CA ARG A 53 16.03 -12.94 -21.52
C ARG A 53 16.17 -11.67 -22.38
N GLY A 54 16.54 -11.84 -23.65
CA GLY A 54 16.62 -10.74 -24.64
C GLY A 54 17.94 -9.97 -24.67
N ASP A 55 19.07 -10.62 -24.37
CA ASP A 55 20.44 -10.07 -24.42
C ASP A 55 20.74 -8.91 -23.46
N TYR A 56 19.85 -8.62 -22.51
CA TYR A 56 20.08 -7.63 -21.46
C TYR A 56 20.90 -8.18 -20.30
N LEU A 57 21.85 -7.39 -19.81
CA LEU A 57 22.69 -7.74 -18.66
C LEU A 57 21.95 -7.51 -17.35
N THR A 58 21.86 -8.54 -16.50
CA THR A 58 21.37 -8.42 -15.13
C THR A 58 22.54 -8.36 -14.17
N VAL A 59 22.58 -7.33 -13.34
CA VAL A 59 23.63 -7.08 -12.37
C VAL A 59 23.07 -7.27 -10.97
N GLU A 60 23.68 -8.16 -10.19
CA GLU A 60 23.41 -8.32 -8.76
C GLU A 60 24.28 -7.33 -7.99
N ILE A 61 23.64 -6.53 -7.16
CA ILE A 61 24.30 -5.51 -6.34
C ILE A 61 23.86 -5.63 -4.89
N GLU A 62 24.70 -5.11 -4.00
CA GLU A 62 24.45 -5.08 -2.58
C GLU A 62 24.73 -3.69 -2.00
N ARG A 63 23.84 -3.22 -1.14
CA ARG A 63 24.06 -2.00 -0.37
C ARG A 63 25.02 -2.26 0.78
N THR A 64 26.16 -1.58 0.79
CA THR A 64 27.26 -1.85 1.73
C THR A 64 27.13 -1.09 3.05
N THR A 65 26.33 -0.03 3.10
CA THR A 65 26.16 0.85 4.27
C THR A 65 24.75 1.41 4.34
N HIS A 66 24.37 1.95 5.50
CA HIS A 66 23.07 2.57 5.74
C HIS A 66 21.88 1.61 5.51
N GLN A 67 22.05 0.36 5.93
CA GLN A 67 21.08 -0.72 5.69
C GLN A 67 19.75 -0.49 6.44
N GLU A 68 19.78 0.36 7.46
CA GLU A 68 18.63 0.80 8.24
C GLU A 68 17.71 1.79 7.51
N LEU A 69 18.19 2.47 6.46
CA LEU A 69 17.40 3.45 5.73
C LEU A 69 16.42 2.77 4.76
N SER A 70 15.13 3.08 4.95
CA SER A 70 14.05 2.69 4.05
C SER A 70 14.25 3.26 2.63
N HIS A 71 13.76 2.55 1.62
CA HIS A 71 13.95 2.93 0.21
C HIS A 71 12.73 2.60 -0.65
N GLN A 72 12.68 3.23 -1.83
CA GLN A 72 11.62 3.07 -2.82
C GLN A 72 12.01 2.14 -3.98
N LEU A 73 13.25 1.65 -3.99
CA LEU A 73 13.73 0.63 -4.95
C LEU A 73 12.92 -0.65 -4.76
N ARG A 74 12.09 -0.97 -5.75
CA ARG A 74 11.18 -2.11 -5.76
C ARG A 74 11.29 -2.82 -7.11
N PHE A 75 10.92 -4.09 -7.15
CA PHE A 75 10.79 -4.81 -8.41
C PHE A 75 9.90 -4.06 -9.41
N GLY A 76 10.29 -4.10 -10.68
CA GLY A 76 9.64 -3.41 -11.77
C GLY A 76 9.93 -1.91 -11.82
N ALA A 77 10.54 -1.33 -10.78
CA ALA A 77 10.93 0.08 -10.84
C ALA A 77 12.05 0.28 -11.86
N SER A 78 11.87 1.29 -12.70
CA SER A 78 12.94 1.86 -13.48
C SER A 78 13.98 2.44 -12.53
N ALA A 79 15.24 2.17 -12.76
CA ALA A 79 16.33 2.63 -11.94
C ALA A 79 17.54 2.94 -12.81
N VAL A 80 18.47 3.73 -12.29
CA VAL A 80 19.72 4.06 -12.97
C VAL A 80 20.90 3.67 -12.09
N LEU A 81 21.79 2.84 -12.62
CA LEU A 81 23.10 2.62 -12.04
C LEU A 81 24.00 3.79 -12.40
N PHE A 82 24.66 4.39 -11.42
CA PHE A 82 25.55 5.53 -11.64
C PHE A 82 26.88 5.40 -10.88
N SER A 83 27.90 6.12 -11.34
CA SER A 83 29.14 6.36 -10.59
C SER A 83 29.22 7.80 -10.10
N ASN A 84 29.90 8.03 -8.98
CA ASN A 84 30.23 9.37 -8.50
C ASN A 84 31.46 9.98 -9.18
N HIS A 85 32.14 9.23 -10.06
CA HIS A 85 33.35 9.67 -10.75
C HIS A 85 33.05 10.70 -11.85
N ASP A 86 32.07 10.45 -12.72
CA ASP A 86 31.55 11.39 -13.71
C ASP A 86 30.01 11.43 -13.65
N ALA A 87 29.42 12.62 -13.77
CA ALA A 87 27.97 12.81 -13.81
C ALA A 87 27.30 12.13 -15.01
N LYS A 88 28.06 11.83 -16.08
CA LYS A 88 27.58 11.10 -17.28
C LYS A 88 27.59 9.59 -17.11
N ASP A 89 28.26 9.06 -16.09
CA ASP A 89 28.38 7.62 -15.85
C ASP A 89 27.08 7.08 -15.28
N ARG A 90 26.10 6.86 -16.16
CA ARG A 90 24.75 6.43 -15.82
C ARG A 90 24.25 5.42 -16.85
N VAL A 91 23.61 4.35 -16.38
CA VAL A 91 22.95 3.36 -17.23
C VAL A 91 21.60 2.96 -16.65
N GLU A 92 20.56 3.05 -17.47
CA GLU A 92 19.20 2.70 -17.08
C GLU A 92 19.00 1.18 -17.04
N GLY A 93 18.15 0.75 -16.12
CA GLY A 93 17.68 -0.61 -16.04
C GLY A 93 16.34 -0.71 -15.33
N THR A 94 15.86 -1.94 -15.21
CA THR A 94 14.66 -2.29 -14.46
C THR A 94 15.04 -3.23 -13.34
N ILE A 95 14.56 -2.97 -12.13
CA ILE A 95 14.82 -3.85 -10.99
C ILE A 95 14.02 -5.14 -11.18
N THR A 96 14.71 -6.28 -11.27
CA THR A 96 14.10 -7.60 -11.51
C THR A 96 14.10 -8.48 -10.29
N HIS A 97 14.77 -8.08 -9.21
CA HIS A 97 14.66 -8.75 -7.92
C HIS A 97 15.12 -7.79 -6.82
N GLN A 98 14.51 -7.86 -5.64
CA GLN A 98 15.02 -7.19 -4.45
C GLN A 98 14.77 -8.09 -3.24
N SER A 99 15.81 -8.28 -2.43
CA SER A 99 15.75 -9.10 -1.21
C SER A 99 16.73 -8.55 -0.18
N GLY A 100 16.20 -7.98 0.90
CA GLY A 100 16.98 -7.32 1.93
C GLY A 100 17.91 -6.25 1.34
N ASN A 101 19.21 -6.38 1.59
CA ASN A 101 20.24 -5.45 1.12
C ASN A 101 20.76 -5.75 -0.30
N LYS A 102 20.19 -6.75 -0.98
CA LYS A 102 20.57 -7.12 -2.34
C LYS A 102 19.45 -6.79 -3.32
N LEU A 103 19.84 -6.38 -4.51
CA LEU A 103 18.91 -6.24 -5.63
C LEU A 103 19.56 -6.72 -6.93
N LYS A 104 18.72 -7.11 -7.88
CA LYS A 104 19.13 -7.36 -9.27
C LYS A 104 18.50 -6.31 -10.16
N ILE A 105 19.32 -5.68 -10.99
CA ILE A 105 18.88 -4.74 -12.01
C ILE A 105 19.23 -5.28 -13.40
N THR A 106 18.25 -5.36 -14.29
CA THR A 106 18.47 -5.66 -15.70
C THR A 106 18.71 -4.35 -16.44
N LEU A 107 19.96 -4.12 -16.84
CA LEU A 107 20.42 -2.95 -17.55
C LEU A 107 20.02 -3.03 -19.02
N LYS A 108 19.77 -1.86 -19.63
CA LYS A 108 19.51 -1.73 -21.07
C LYS A 108 20.82 -1.79 -21.89
N THR A 109 21.78 -2.61 -21.46
CA THR A 109 23.08 -2.84 -22.10
C THR A 109 23.40 -4.33 -22.10
N ASP A 110 24.26 -4.73 -23.02
CA ASP A 110 24.77 -6.09 -23.21
C ASP A 110 26.01 -6.37 -22.35
N GLU A 111 26.82 -5.35 -22.08
CA GLU A 111 28.00 -5.43 -21.20
C GLU A 111 27.94 -4.44 -20.03
N LEU A 112 28.68 -4.77 -18.96
CA LEU A 112 28.85 -3.91 -17.79
C LEU A 112 29.76 -2.75 -18.20
N PRO A 113 29.33 -1.49 -18.10
CA PRO A 113 30.15 -0.37 -18.56
C PRO A 113 31.49 -0.28 -17.82
N ASP A 114 32.57 0.10 -18.51
CA ASP A 114 33.93 0.12 -17.92
C ASP A 114 34.02 1.03 -16.68
N TRP A 115 33.31 2.16 -16.68
CA TRP A 115 33.23 3.11 -15.56
C TRP A 115 32.65 2.50 -14.28
N THR A 116 32.00 1.33 -14.35
CA THR A 116 31.53 0.63 -13.14
C THR A 116 32.67 0.15 -12.24
N ARG A 117 33.92 0.24 -12.71
CA ARG A 117 35.13 -0.07 -11.94
C ARG A 117 35.72 1.17 -11.26
N ASP A 118 35.23 2.36 -11.61
CA ASP A 118 35.79 3.64 -11.17
C ASP A 118 34.83 4.34 -10.20
N GLY A 119 35.36 4.77 -9.06
CA GLY A 119 34.59 5.50 -8.05
C GLY A 119 33.65 4.64 -7.20
N LYS A 120 32.76 5.30 -6.48
CA LYS A 120 31.68 4.70 -5.70
C LYS A 120 30.42 4.66 -6.56
N LEU A 121 29.83 3.48 -6.67
CA LEU A 121 28.60 3.28 -7.40
C LEU A 121 27.37 3.57 -6.53
N GLY A 122 26.28 3.95 -7.18
CA GLY A 122 24.96 4.07 -6.58
C GLY A 122 23.85 3.65 -7.55
N ILE A 123 22.65 3.48 -7.00
CA ILE A 123 21.43 3.34 -7.80
C ILE A 123 20.41 4.37 -7.36
N ASP A 124 19.89 5.15 -8.32
CA ASP A 124 18.70 5.99 -8.10
C ASP A 124 17.45 5.33 -8.71
N VAL A 125 16.33 5.45 -8.00
CA VAL A 125 14.99 5.17 -8.55
C VAL A 125 14.67 6.23 -9.61
N LEU A 126 14.19 5.80 -10.78
CA LEU A 126 13.66 6.68 -11.82
C LEU A 126 12.15 6.90 -11.62
N PHE A 127 11.63 7.97 -12.23
CA PHE A 127 10.19 8.25 -12.26
C PHE A 127 9.40 7.06 -12.82
N ASP A 128 8.28 6.72 -12.17
CA ASP A 128 7.43 5.58 -12.51
C ASP A 128 6.50 5.88 -13.70
N ASN A 129 7.08 5.96 -14.90
CA ASN A 129 6.30 6.12 -16.13
C ASN A 129 5.35 4.94 -16.40
N ASN A 130 5.77 3.72 -16.02
CA ASN A 130 5.04 2.50 -16.36
C ASN A 130 3.64 2.49 -15.76
N SER A 131 3.50 2.86 -14.48
CA SER A 131 2.18 2.93 -13.85
C SER A 131 1.22 3.88 -14.58
N TYR A 132 1.70 5.05 -15.03
CA TYR A 132 0.90 5.98 -15.82
C TYR A 132 0.55 5.44 -17.22
N ASP A 133 1.50 4.80 -17.89
CA ASP A 133 1.29 4.23 -19.23
C ASP A 133 0.26 3.09 -19.20
N GLU A 134 0.30 2.25 -18.16
CA GLU A 134 -0.69 1.19 -17.93
C GLU A 134 -2.09 1.76 -17.67
N MET A 135 -2.20 2.78 -16.81
CA MET A 135 -3.47 3.47 -16.55
C MET A 135 -4.03 4.13 -17.82
N GLN A 136 -3.19 4.82 -18.61
CA GLN A 136 -3.61 5.43 -19.86
C GLN A 136 -4.07 4.39 -20.89
N THR A 137 -3.38 3.26 -20.97
CA THR A 137 -3.74 2.15 -21.88
C THR A 137 -5.09 1.56 -21.50
N ALA A 138 -5.32 1.31 -20.21
CA ALA A 138 -6.61 0.83 -19.70
C ALA A 138 -7.74 1.81 -19.99
N LEU A 139 -7.56 3.11 -19.75
CA LEU A 139 -8.58 4.12 -20.06
C LEU A 139 -8.93 4.18 -21.56
N LYS A 140 -7.92 4.07 -22.44
CA LYS A 140 -8.15 4.02 -23.90
C LYS A 140 -8.92 2.75 -24.29
N GLN A 141 -8.57 1.61 -23.73
CA GLN A 141 -9.28 0.35 -23.97
C GLN A 141 -10.72 0.40 -23.45
N ALA A 142 -10.95 0.99 -22.28
CA ALA A 142 -12.28 1.18 -21.72
C ALA A 142 -13.14 2.11 -22.60
N ALA A 143 -12.55 3.19 -23.14
CA ALA A 143 -13.23 4.10 -24.06
C ALA A 143 -13.69 3.39 -25.34
N ILE A 144 -12.83 2.56 -25.94
CA ILE A 144 -13.17 1.74 -27.12
C ILE A 144 -14.25 0.72 -26.76
N SER A 145 -14.12 0.07 -25.61
CA SER A 145 -15.08 -0.96 -25.15
C SER A 145 -16.46 -0.38 -24.88
N ALA A 146 -16.56 0.87 -24.46
CA ALA A 146 -17.82 1.55 -24.19
C ALA A 146 -18.65 1.84 -25.46
N GLU A 147 -18.00 1.89 -26.63
CA GLU A 147 -18.64 2.16 -27.93
C GLU A 147 -19.13 0.87 -28.62
N ASN A 148 -18.65 -0.30 -28.20
CA ASN A 148 -19.08 -1.61 -28.73
C ASN A 148 -20.29 -2.16 -27.97
N THR A 149 -21.26 -2.74 -28.69
CA THR A 149 -22.56 -3.18 -28.14
C THR A 149 -22.56 -4.54 -27.48
N GLU A 150 -21.73 -5.50 -27.94
CA GLU A 150 -21.88 -6.91 -27.54
C GLU A 150 -21.07 -7.31 -26.29
N ASP A 151 -19.96 -6.65 -25.96
CA ASP A 151 -18.97 -7.31 -25.11
C ASP A 151 -18.79 -6.81 -23.67
N GLN A 152 -19.20 -5.60 -23.26
CA GLN A 152 -18.85 -5.14 -21.89
C GLN A 152 -19.90 -4.26 -21.20
N ARG A 153 -20.97 -4.93 -20.77
CA ARG A 153 -22.00 -4.41 -19.85
C ARG A 153 -21.42 -3.76 -18.58
N LEU A 154 -20.32 -4.30 -18.05
CA LEU A 154 -19.65 -3.79 -16.85
C LEU A 154 -19.17 -2.34 -17.01
N VAL A 155 -18.61 -1.96 -18.16
CA VAL A 155 -18.14 -0.59 -18.42
C VAL A 155 -19.32 0.39 -18.38
N LYS A 156 -20.46 0.02 -18.97
CA LYS A 156 -21.68 0.86 -18.98
C LYS A 156 -22.26 1.01 -17.57
N ILE A 157 -22.22 -0.05 -16.76
CA ILE A 157 -22.67 0.03 -15.37
C ILE A 157 -21.79 0.97 -14.56
N LEU A 158 -20.47 0.79 -14.60
CA LEU A 158 -19.52 1.58 -13.82
C LEU A 158 -19.44 3.05 -14.24
N THR A 159 -19.83 3.37 -15.48
CA THR A 159 -19.97 4.76 -15.97
C THR A 159 -21.37 5.35 -15.76
N GLY A 160 -22.29 4.61 -15.13
CA GLY A 160 -23.64 5.06 -14.79
C GLY A 160 -24.66 5.03 -15.93
N ILE A 161 -24.34 4.40 -17.07
CA ILE A 161 -25.21 4.30 -18.25
C ILE A 161 -26.23 3.16 -18.10
N SER A 162 -25.94 2.15 -17.29
CA SER A 162 -26.80 0.97 -17.10
C SER A 162 -26.80 0.56 -15.63
N SER A 163 -27.83 -0.18 -15.21
CA SER A 163 -27.94 -0.70 -13.84
C SER A 163 -27.42 -2.13 -13.74
N PRO A 164 -26.81 -2.50 -12.60
CA PRO A 164 -26.42 -3.87 -12.30
C PRO A 164 -27.64 -4.77 -12.11
N THR A 165 -27.43 -6.07 -12.28
CA THR A 165 -28.46 -7.08 -12.07
C THR A 165 -28.06 -8.12 -11.04
N PHE A 166 -29.06 -8.76 -10.45
CA PHE A 166 -28.91 -9.75 -9.38
C PHE A 166 -29.69 -11.02 -9.75
N SER A 167 -29.16 -12.17 -9.36
CA SER A 167 -29.84 -13.46 -9.49
C SER A 167 -31.04 -13.53 -8.54
N ASN A 168 -32.18 -14.01 -9.04
CA ASN A 168 -33.40 -14.23 -8.24
C ASN A 168 -33.31 -15.47 -7.33
N GLN A 169 -32.35 -16.38 -7.58
CA GLN A 169 -32.11 -17.57 -6.76
C GLN A 169 -30.62 -17.64 -6.41
N PRO A 170 -30.13 -16.81 -5.48
CA PRO A 170 -28.74 -16.87 -5.07
C PRO A 170 -28.48 -18.13 -4.24
N PRO A 171 -27.36 -18.83 -4.45
CA PRO A 171 -26.95 -19.89 -3.55
C PRO A 171 -26.58 -19.28 -2.20
N HIS A 172 -27.18 -19.81 -1.13
CA HIS A 172 -26.84 -19.41 0.23
C HIS A 172 -25.85 -20.40 0.83
N TYR A 173 -24.72 -19.89 1.30
CA TYR A 173 -23.74 -20.65 2.06
C TYR A 173 -23.69 -20.08 3.47
N ALA A 174 -24.23 -20.81 4.45
CA ALA A 174 -24.15 -20.39 5.84
C ALA A 174 -22.70 -20.45 6.33
N ILE A 175 -22.18 -19.33 6.82
CA ILE A 175 -20.80 -19.21 7.33
C ILE A 175 -20.87 -18.84 8.82
N PRO A 176 -20.76 -19.83 9.73
CA PRO A 176 -21.01 -19.60 11.16
C PRO A 176 -20.11 -18.57 11.85
N SER A 177 -18.96 -18.25 11.25
CA SER A 177 -18.01 -17.27 11.78
C SER A 177 -18.38 -15.82 11.45
N LEU A 178 -19.40 -15.59 10.62
CA LEU A 178 -19.84 -14.25 10.21
C LEU A 178 -21.06 -13.83 11.00
N ASN A 179 -21.17 -12.53 11.30
CA ASN A 179 -22.43 -11.98 11.79
C ASN A 179 -23.44 -11.83 10.64
N GLU A 180 -24.67 -11.46 10.99
CA GLU A 180 -25.79 -11.38 10.04
C GLU A 180 -25.50 -10.44 8.86
N VAL A 181 -24.97 -9.24 9.11
CA VAL A 181 -24.70 -8.24 8.06
C VAL A 181 -23.55 -8.68 7.15
N GLN A 182 -22.51 -9.32 7.71
CA GLN A 182 -21.43 -9.90 6.93
C GLN A 182 -21.93 -11.07 6.07
N GLN A 183 -22.84 -11.91 6.57
CA GLN A 183 -23.48 -12.97 5.80
C GLN A 183 -24.33 -12.39 4.66
N GLN A 184 -25.12 -11.35 4.93
CA GLN A 184 -25.87 -10.63 3.89
C GLN A 184 -24.94 -10.05 2.81
N ALA A 185 -23.76 -9.57 3.20
CA ALA A 185 -22.76 -9.10 2.25
C ALA A 185 -22.23 -10.21 1.35
N VAL A 186 -21.98 -11.41 1.90
CA VAL A 186 -21.62 -12.60 1.12
C VAL A 186 -22.75 -12.96 0.15
N ASP A 187 -23.99 -13.03 0.62
CA ASP A 187 -25.15 -13.39 -0.20
C ASP A 187 -25.37 -12.39 -1.34
N LYS A 188 -25.17 -11.09 -1.08
CA LYS A 188 -25.23 -10.02 -2.08
C LYS A 188 -24.11 -10.13 -3.12
N ILE A 189 -22.90 -10.48 -2.69
CA ILE A 189 -21.80 -10.76 -3.62
C ILE A 189 -22.15 -11.94 -4.52
N LEU A 190 -22.71 -13.03 -3.99
CA LEU A 190 -23.06 -14.22 -4.77
C LEU A 190 -24.20 -13.94 -5.76
N SER A 191 -25.18 -13.12 -5.37
CA SER A 191 -26.31 -12.77 -6.23
C SER A 191 -25.95 -11.80 -7.36
N ALA A 192 -25.00 -10.90 -7.15
CA ALA A 192 -24.63 -9.89 -8.14
C ALA A 192 -24.08 -10.51 -9.44
N GLN A 193 -24.56 -10.06 -10.59
CA GLN A 193 -24.05 -10.49 -11.89
C GLN A 193 -22.85 -9.64 -12.33
N GLU A 194 -22.90 -8.33 -12.11
CA GLU A 194 -21.84 -7.42 -12.57
C GLU A 194 -21.14 -6.65 -11.45
N LEU A 195 -21.88 -6.14 -10.46
CA LEU A 195 -21.36 -5.23 -9.44
C LEU A 195 -21.87 -5.59 -8.04
N ALA A 196 -20.96 -5.70 -7.09
CA ALA A 196 -21.27 -5.68 -5.66
C ALA A 196 -20.29 -4.75 -4.93
N ILE A 197 -20.76 -4.07 -3.89
CA ILE A 197 -19.97 -3.13 -3.12
C ILE A 197 -20.10 -3.44 -1.62
N VAL A 198 -19.00 -3.83 -0.98
CA VAL A 198 -18.91 -3.97 0.47
C VAL A 198 -18.29 -2.69 1.03
N HIS A 199 -19.14 -1.84 1.62
CA HIS A 199 -18.69 -0.69 2.38
C HIS A 199 -18.32 -1.17 3.78
N GLY A 200 -17.02 -1.20 4.07
CA GLY A 200 -16.47 -1.71 5.33
C GLY A 200 -15.78 -0.63 6.17
N PRO A 201 -16.53 0.04 7.07
CA PRO A 201 -15.99 0.97 8.06
C PRO A 201 -14.88 0.36 8.95
N PRO A 202 -14.13 1.18 9.71
CA PRO A 202 -13.05 0.69 10.57
C PRO A 202 -13.50 -0.40 11.55
N GLY A 203 -12.74 -1.50 11.61
CA GLY A 203 -12.97 -2.58 12.59
C GLY A 203 -14.15 -3.51 12.27
N THR A 204 -14.82 -3.38 11.12
CA THR A 204 -16.03 -4.16 10.78
C THR A 204 -15.78 -5.53 10.17
N GLY A 205 -14.52 -5.94 10.02
CA GLY A 205 -14.17 -7.25 9.46
C GLY A 205 -14.34 -7.35 7.94
N LYS A 206 -14.16 -6.25 7.20
CA LYS A 206 -14.19 -6.20 5.72
C LYS A 206 -13.37 -7.31 5.07
N THR A 207 -12.09 -7.43 5.44
CA THR A 207 -11.18 -8.46 4.88
C THR A 207 -11.70 -9.88 5.18
N THR A 208 -12.18 -10.14 6.40
CA THR A 208 -12.79 -11.42 6.78
C THR A 208 -14.00 -11.74 5.89
N THR A 209 -14.87 -10.75 5.68
CA THR A 209 -16.06 -10.87 4.82
C THR A 209 -15.69 -11.19 3.38
N LEU A 210 -14.71 -10.48 2.82
CA LEU A 210 -14.25 -10.72 1.45
C LEU A 210 -13.63 -12.11 1.27
N VAL A 211 -12.81 -12.54 2.21
CA VAL A 211 -12.17 -13.87 2.17
C VAL A 211 -13.23 -14.98 2.13
N GLN A 212 -14.27 -14.85 2.95
CA GLN A 212 -15.39 -15.80 2.96
C GLN A 212 -16.23 -15.72 1.68
N ALA A 213 -16.48 -14.51 1.16
CA ALA A 213 -17.18 -14.33 -0.12
C ALA A 213 -16.41 -14.93 -1.31
N ILE A 214 -15.09 -14.74 -1.37
CA ILE A 214 -14.22 -15.33 -2.40
C ILE A 214 -14.27 -16.86 -2.34
N LYS A 215 -14.18 -17.43 -1.13
CA LYS A 215 -14.30 -18.88 -0.93
C LYS A 215 -15.66 -19.42 -1.41
N ALA A 216 -16.74 -18.70 -1.11
CA ALA A 216 -18.08 -19.06 -1.56
C ALA A 216 -18.24 -18.96 -3.09
N LEU A 217 -17.70 -17.92 -3.73
CA LEU A 217 -17.71 -17.75 -5.20
C LEU A 217 -16.94 -18.87 -5.92
N ILE A 218 -15.76 -19.24 -5.41
CA ILE A 218 -14.96 -20.35 -5.98
C ILE A 218 -15.72 -21.67 -5.87
N LYS A 219 -16.44 -21.88 -4.76
CA LYS A 219 -17.28 -23.06 -4.57
C LYS A 219 -18.49 -23.09 -5.51
N GLN A 220 -19.06 -21.93 -5.82
CA GLN A 220 -20.22 -21.81 -6.69
C GLN A 220 -19.86 -22.02 -8.16
N ASP A 221 -18.90 -21.25 -8.69
CA ASP A 221 -18.71 -21.15 -10.13
C ASP A 221 -17.44 -21.88 -10.62
N HIS A 222 -16.56 -22.31 -9.70
CA HIS A 222 -15.25 -22.91 -10.01
C HIS A 222 -14.34 -22.05 -10.90
N HIS A 223 -14.66 -20.77 -11.09
CA HIS A 223 -13.85 -19.83 -11.83
C HIS A 223 -12.68 -19.32 -10.98
N GLN A 224 -11.55 -19.08 -11.66
CA GLN A 224 -10.43 -18.37 -11.08
C GLN A 224 -10.81 -16.90 -10.82
N ILE A 225 -10.41 -16.38 -9.66
CA ILE A 225 -10.68 -15.01 -9.23
C ILE A 225 -9.39 -14.20 -9.18
N LEU A 226 -9.43 -12.97 -9.70
CA LEU A 226 -8.35 -12.00 -9.54
C LEU A 226 -8.67 -11.08 -8.36
N VAL A 227 -7.82 -11.08 -7.34
CA VAL A 227 -7.94 -10.22 -6.17
C VAL A 227 -6.85 -9.16 -6.21
N VAL A 228 -7.23 -7.90 -6.12
CA VAL A 228 -6.31 -6.78 -6.24
C VAL A 228 -6.54 -5.71 -5.18
N ALA A 229 -5.49 -4.95 -4.90
CA ALA A 229 -5.54 -3.78 -4.03
C ALA A 229 -4.52 -2.71 -4.50
N PRO A 230 -4.69 -1.43 -4.11
CA PRO A 230 -3.76 -0.37 -4.50
C PRO A 230 -2.37 -0.50 -3.85
N SER A 231 -2.25 -1.13 -2.66
CA SER A 231 -0.98 -1.28 -1.93
C SER A 231 -0.55 -2.74 -1.81
N ASN A 232 0.76 -2.99 -1.85
CA ASN A 232 1.31 -4.34 -1.65
C ASN A 232 0.90 -4.92 -0.28
N THR A 233 0.92 -4.12 0.78
CA THR A 233 0.53 -4.56 2.13
C THR A 233 -0.91 -5.10 2.18
N ALA A 234 -1.85 -4.46 1.47
CA ALA A 234 -3.23 -4.95 1.40
C ALA A 234 -3.35 -6.25 0.60
N VAL A 235 -2.61 -6.37 -0.52
CA VAL A 235 -2.54 -7.61 -1.31
C VAL A 235 -1.97 -8.76 -0.47
N ASP A 236 -0.89 -8.49 0.25
CA ASP A 236 -0.18 -9.48 1.07
C ASP A 236 -1.09 -10.02 2.19
N LEU A 237 -1.82 -9.14 2.88
CA LEU A 237 -2.81 -9.53 3.89
C LEU A 237 -3.89 -10.46 3.31
N LEU A 238 -4.46 -10.10 2.17
CA LEU A 238 -5.47 -10.94 1.50
C LEU A 238 -4.89 -12.27 1.05
N THR A 239 -3.65 -12.26 0.53
CA THR A 239 -2.94 -13.47 0.10
C THR A 239 -2.82 -14.47 1.26
N GLU A 240 -2.32 -14.03 2.41
CA GLU A 240 -2.18 -14.87 3.59
C GLU A 240 -3.54 -15.37 4.11
N LYS A 241 -4.55 -14.49 4.16
CA LYS A 241 -5.89 -14.84 4.66
C LYS A 241 -6.62 -15.84 3.76
N LEU A 242 -6.44 -15.75 2.45
CA LEU A 242 -7.02 -16.69 1.49
C LEU A 242 -6.33 -18.05 1.53
N ASP A 243 -4.99 -18.06 1.68
CA ASP A 243 -4.21 -19.28 1.89
C ASP A 243 -4.59 -19.98 3.21
N GLU A 244 -4.81 -19.23 4.29
CA GLU A 244 -5.32 -19.74 5.58
C GLU A 244 -6.70 -20.42 5.46
N GLN A 245 -7.49 -20.08 4.44
CA GLN A 245 -8.76 -20.76 4.15
C GLN A 245 -8.60 -22.02 3.30
N GLY A 246 -7.37 -22.42 2.97
CA GLY A 246 -7.05 -23.60 2.17
C GLY A 246 -7.22 -23.38 0.66
N LEU A 247 -7.25 -22.13 0.18
CA LEU A 247 -7.32 -21.83 -1.24
C LEU A 247 -5.92 -21.88 -1.89
N ASN A 248 -5.83 -22.37 -3.13
CA ASN A 248 -4.58 -22.28 -3.88
C ASN A 248 -4.38 -20.86 -4.43
N VAL A 249 -3.64 -20.04 -3.68
CA VAL A 249 -3.38 -18.63 -4.02
C VAL A 249 -2.03 -18.46 -4.71
N LEU A 250 -1.97 -17.62 -5.76
CA LEU A 250 -0.72 -17.24 -6.41
C LEU A 250 -0.52 -15.72 -6.31
N ARG A 251 0.53 -15.29 -5.61
CA ARG A 251 0.91 -13.87 -5.47
C ARG A 251 1.81 -13.43 -6.61
N VAL A 252 1.31 -12.51 -7.42
CA VAL A 252 2.04 -11.93 -8.56
C VAL A 252 2.58 -10.55 -8.19
N GLY A 253 3.88 -10.36 -8.41
CA GLY A 253 4.62 -9.19 -7.94
C GLY A 253 5.34 -9.47 -6.62
N ASN A 254 6.07 -8.47 -6.14
CA ASN A 254 6.89 -8.64 -4.94
C ASN A 254 6.10 -8.23 -3.70
N PRO A 255 6.16 -9.03 -2.62
CA PRO A 255 5.50 -8.68 -1.38
C PRO A 255 6.18 -7.48 -0.73
N ALA A 256 5.40 -6.67 0.00
CA ALA A 256 5.93 -5.62 0.85
C ALA A 256 6.55 -6.20 2.12
N ARG A 257 5.99 -7.30 2.64
CA ARG A 257 6.50 -7.99 3.81
C ARG A 257 7.37 -9.18 3.41
N VAL A 258 8.52 -9.31 4.06
CA VAL A 258 9.42 -10.45 3.84
C VAL A 258 9.11 -11.51 4.90
N SER A 259 7.98 -12.21 4.76
CA SER A 259 7.68 -13.41 5.55
C SER A 259 7.93 -14.66 4.68
N GLU A 260 8.48 -15.72 5.28
CA GLU A 260 8.76 -16.97 4.56
C GLU A 260 7.49 -17.56 3.95
N LYS A 261 6.38 -17.51 4.70
CA LYS A 261 5.05 -17.90 4.23
C LYS A 261 4.66 -17.13 2.98
N LEU A 262 4.71 -15.80 3.01
CA LEU A 262 4.29 -14.99 1.86
C LEU A 262 5.20 -15.19 0.64
N LEU A 263 6.52 -15.35 0.86
CA LEU A 263 7.47 -15.68 -0.21
C LEU A 263 7.11 -17.01 -0.88
N SER A 264 6.73 -18.04 -0.11
CA SER A 264 6.29 -19.34 -0.67
C SER A 264 5.03 -19.22 -1.55
N LEU A 265 4.19 -18.21 -1.32
CA LEU A 265 2.97 -17.96 -2.09
C LEU A 265 3.22 -17.13 -3.36
N THR A 266 4.39 -16.51 -3.49
CA THR A 266 4.76 -15.78 -4.71
C THR A 266 4.95 -16.71 -5.91
N LEU A 267 4.86 -16.16 -7.11
CA LEU A 267 5.19 -16.91 -8.33
C LEU A 267 6.60 -17.50 -8.24
N ASP A 268 7.60 -16.73 -7.83
CA ASP A 268 8.98 -17.19 -7.74
C ASP A 268 9.14 -18.30 -6.68
N GLY A 269 8.47 -18.14 -5.53
CA GLY A 269 8.42 -19.16 -4.48
C GLY A 269 7.84 -20.48 -4.99
N LYS A 270 6.63 -20.44 -5.55
CA LYS A 270 5.97 -21.63 -6.11
C LYS A 270 6.71 -22.24 -7.29
N MET A 271 7.33 -21.42 -8.13
CA MET A 271 8.23 -21.91 -9.18
C MET A 271 9.37 -22.69 -8.55
N SER A 272 10.05 -22.14 -7.55
CA SER A 272 11.22 -22.77 -6.93
C SER A 272 10.96 -24.17 -6.36
N GLU A 273 9.72 -24.43 -5.92
CA GLU A 273 9.25 -25.71 -5.40
C GLU A 273 8.72 -26.66 -6.48
N HIS A 274 8.50 -26.18 -7.71
CA HIS A 274 7.94 -26.96 -8.79
C HIS A 274 8.91 -28.09 -9.23
N PRO A 275 8.44 -29.34 -9.45
CA PRO A 275 9.30 -30.48 -9.80
C PRO A 275 10.22 -30.22 -11.01
N SER A 276 9.71 -29.55 -12.04
CA SER A 276 10.46 -29.22 -13.26
C SER A 276 11.55 -28.15 -13.07
N MET A 277 11.56 -27.39 -11.96
CA MET A 277 12.62 -26.38 -11.73
C MET A 277 13.99 -27.00 -11.47
N LYS A 278 14.05 -28.22 -10.94
CA LYS A 278 15.33 -28.92 -10.72
C LYS A 278 16.09 -29.10 -12.04
N GLN A 279 15.38 -29.48 -13.10
CA GLN A 279 15.94 -29.63 -14.43
C GLN A 279 16.33 -28.27 -15.04
N ALA A 280 15.47 -27.25 -14.91
CA ALA A 280 15.78 -25.91 -15.39
C ALA A 280 17.05 -25.33 -14.75
N ARG A 281 17.25 -25.53 -13.43
CA ARG A 281 18.48 -25.13 -12.73
C ARG A 281 19.72 -25.86 -13.23
N ALA A 282 19.61 -27.16 -13.53
CA ALA A 282 20.73 -27.94 -14.08
C ALA A 282 21.12 -27.44 -15.48
N PHE A 283 20.14 -27.21 -16.36
CA PHE A 283 20.37 -26.64 -17.68
C PHE A 283 20.93 -25.22 -17.62
N LYS A 284 20.46 -24.38 -16.70
CA LYS A 284 21.02 -23.03 -16.48
C LYS A 284 22.50 -23.08 -16.07
N LYS A 285 22.88 -24.04 -15.20
CA LYS A 285 24.29 -24.25 -14.82
C LYS A 285 25.13 -24.68 -16.04
N GLN A 286 24.63 -25.63 -16.83
CA GLN A 286 25.30 -26.11 -18.04
C GLN A 286 25.49 -24.98 -19.08
N ALA A 287 24.48 -24.15 -19.30
CA ALA A 287 24.58 -22.99 -20.20
C ALA A 287 25.66 -21.99 -19.74
N ASN A 288 25.75 -21.74 -18.42
CA ASN A 288 26.79 -20.89 -17.86
C ASN A 288 28.19 -21.49 -18.01
N GLU A 289 28.35 -22.81 -17.91
CA GLU A 289 29.63 -23.49 -18.18
C GLU A 289 30.07 -23.29 -19.64
N PHE A 290 29.16 -23.45 -20.60
CA PHE A 290 29.44 -23.17 -22.02
C PHE A 290 29.82 -21.70 -22.27
N LYS A 291 29.13 -20.75 -21.63
CA LYS A 291 29.50 -19.32 -21.70
C LYS A 291 30.88 -19.07 -21.11
N ASN A 292 31.18 -19.62 -19.93
CA ASN A 292 32.48 -19.46 -19.29
C ASN A 292 33.61 -20.04 -20.15
N MET A 293 33.38 -21.16 -20.83
CA MET A 293 34.31 -21.70 -21.82
C MET A 293 34.50 -20.75 -22.99
N ALA A 294 33.41 -20.19 -23.54
CA ALA A 294 33.47 -19.23 -24.65
C ALA A 294 34.24 -17.94 -24.29
N HIS A 295 34.14 -17.47 -23.04
CA HIS A 295 34.85 -16.28 -22.55
C HIS A 295 36.34 -16.50 -22.24
N LYS A 296 36.81 -17.74 -22.05
CA LYS A 296 38.24 -18.03 -21.86
C LYS A 296 39.07 -17.80 -23.13
N TYR A 297 38.44 -17.81 -24.30
CA TYR A 297 39.10 -17.51 -25.58
C TYR A 297 39.32 -15.99 -25.73
N LYS A 298 40.57 -15.52 -25.58
CA LYS A 298 40.96 -14.10 -25.66
C LYS A 298 40.80 -13.52 -27.08
N ARG A 299 40.71 -12.19 -27.15
CA ARG A 299 40.39 -11.33 -28.32
C ARG A 299 41.37 -11.40 -29.51
N ASN A 300 42.50 -12.09 -29.37
CA ASN A 300 43.46 -12.32 -30.45
C ASN A 300 43.41 -13.79 -30.87
N PHE A 301 43.37 -14.03 -32.19
CA PHE A 301 43.62 -15.29 -32.93
C PHE A 301 42.44 -16.01 -33.64
N GLY A 302 42.79 -16.60 -34.80
CA GLY A 302 42.20 -17.77 -35.51
C GLY A 302 40.77 -17.72 -36.08
N ARG A 303 40.58 -18.04 -37.38
CA ARG A 303 39.24 -18.31 -37.95
C ARG A 303 38.54 -19.51 -37.28
N ALA A 304 39.31 -20.57 -36.96
CA ALA A 304 38.80 -21.78 -36.31
C ALA A 304 38.39 -21.56 -34.84
N GLU A 305 39.17 -20.78 -34.09
CA GLU A 305 38.86 -20.46 -32.69
C GLU A 305 37.64 -19.53 -32.59
N LYS A 306 37.48 -18.62 -33.56
CA LYS A 306 36.26 -17.80 -33.69
C LYS A 306 35.02 -18.65 -33.98
N GLU A 307 35.13 -19.67 -34.82
CA GLU A 307 34.04 -20.62 -35.09
C GLU A 307 33.71 -21.46 -33.85
N GLN A 308 34.70 -21.93 -33.10
CA GLN A 308 34.49 -22.70 -31.87
C GLN A 308 33.84 -21.85 -30.78
N ARG A 309 34.27 -20.60 -30.60
CA ARG A 309 33.64 -19.64 -29.69
C ARG A 309 32.19 -19.40 -30.06
N LYS A 310 31.89 -19.22 -31.35
CA LYS A 310 30.52 -19.06 -31.84
C LYS A 310 29.67 -20.29 -31.52
N ALA A 311 30.17 -21.49 -31.77
CA ALA A 311 29.46 -22.73 -31.47
C ALA A 311 29.13 -22.89 -29.98
N LEU A 312 30.06 -22.53 -29.08
CA LEU A 312 29.83 -22.55 -27.63
C LEU A 312 28.73 -21.57 -27.20
N PHE A 313 28.70 -20.37 -27.79
CA PHE A 313 27.61 -19.43 -27.56
C PHE A 313 26.29 -19.95 -28.14
N ASP A 314 26.28 -20.49 -29.35
CA ASP A 314 25.07 -21.02 -29.99
C ASP A 314 24.45 -22.15 -29.13
N GLU A 315 25.28 -23.04 -28.57
CA GLU A 315 24.84 -24.10 -27.67
C GLU A 315 24.30 -23.54 -26.35
N ALA A 316 24.99 -22.56 -25.75
CA ALA A 316 24.50 -21.88 -24.55
C ALA A 316 23.15 -21.18 -24.79
N HIS A 317 22.95 -20.54 -25.95
CA HIS A 317 21.68 -19.91 -26.32
C HIS A 317 20.56 -20.94 -26.48
N LYS A 318 20.86 -22.09 -27.09
CA LYS A 318 19.89 -23.18 -27.26
C LYS A 318 19.43 -23.72 -25.90
N ILE A 319 20.35 -23.98 -24.98
CA ILE A 319 20.03 -24.43 -23.63
C ILE A 319 19.22 -23.37 -22.88
N MET A 320 19.60 -22.09 -22.99
CA MET A 320 18.83 -21.00 -22.37
C MET A 320 17.40 -20.87 -22.93
N LYS A 321 17.20 -21.17 -24.22
CA LYS A 321 15.86 -21.24 -24.82
C LYS A 321 15.03 -22.38 -24.21
N GLU A 322 15.63 -23.55 -23.99
CA GLU A 322 14.96 -24.67 -23.33
C GLU A 322 14.62 -24.37 -21.86
N VAL A 323 15.52 -23.71 -21.13
CA VAL A 323 15.25 -23.18 -19.79
C VAL A 323 14.05 -22.24 -19.83
N GLY A 324 14.03 -21.29 -20.77
CA GLY A 324 12.93 -20.33 -20.91
C GLY A 324 11.58 -20.99 -21.19
N ASN A 325 11.56 -22.03 -22.04
CA ASN A 325 10.36 -22.82 -22.31
C ASN A 325 9.90 -23.59 -21.07
N THR A 326 10.84 -24.16 -20.31
CA THR A 326 10.54 -24.88 -19.07
C THR A 326 9.95 -23.95 -18.02
N GLU A 327 10.54 -22.77 -17.83
CA GLU A 327 10.00 -21.73 -16.94
C GLU A 327 8.59 -21.31 -17.35
N GLN A 328 8.34 -21.11 -18.65
CA GLN A 328 7.01 -20.76 -19.15
C GLN A 328 5.99 -21.87 -18.86
N TYR A 329 6.35 -23.13 -19.11
CA TYR A 329 5.51 -24.28 -18.76
C TYR A 329 5.15 -24.31 -17.28
N ILE A 330 6.12 -24.04 -16.39
CA ILE A 330 5.90 -23.99 -14.95
C ILE A 330 4.93 -22.86 -14.59
N ILE A 331 5.13 -21.67 -15.15
CA ILE A 331 4.23 -20.52 -14.93
C ILE A 331 2.81 -20.88 -15.35
N ASP A 332 2.63 -21.48 -16.52
CA ASP A 332 1.31 -21.84 -17.06
C ASP A 332 0.63 -22.92 -16.20
N ASP A 333 1.38 -23.92 -15.71
CA ASP A 333 0.87 -24.97 -14.82
C ASP A 333 0.43 -24.39 -13.47
N LEU A 334 1.25 -23.52 -12.86
CA LEU A 334 0.92 -22.85 -11.60
C LEU A 334 -0.31 -21.95 -11.74
N LEU A 335 -0.38 -21.16 -12.81
CA LEU A 335 -1.52 -20.29 -13.10
C LEU A 335 -2.80 -21.08 -13.34
N ARG A 336 -2.74 -22.22 -14.05
CA ARG A 336 -3.90 -23.09 -14.27
C ARG A 336 -4.44 -23.70 -12.98
N LYS A 337 -3.55 -24.05 -12.05
CA LYS A 337 -3.92 -24.67 -10.77
C LYS A 337 -4.39 -23.66 -9.72
N ALA A 338 -4.02 -22.39 -9.85
CA ALA A 338 -4.40 -21.35 -8.90
C ALA A 338 -5.92 -21.12 -8.92
N GLN A 339 -6.54 -21.07 -7.75
CA GLN A 339 -7.94 -20.67 -7.61
C GLN A 339 -8.06 -19.15 -7.48
N VAL A 340 -7.05 -18.53 -6.86
CA VAL A 340 -6.97 -17.08 -6.72
C VAL A 340 -5.61 -16.58 -7.18
N VAL A 341 -5.62 -15.53 -7.99
CA VAL A 341 -4.42 -14.75 -8.31
C VAL A 341 -4.53 -13.42 -7.56
N THR A 342 -3.51 -13.07 -6.77
CA THR A 342 -3.45 -11.81 -6.02
C THR A 342 -2.37 -10.90 -6.61
N ALA A 343 -2.69 -9.64 -6.90
CA ALA A 343 -1.74 -8.65 -7.43
C ALA A 343 -2.09 -7.23 -7.00
N THR A 344 -1.21 -6.25 -7.22
CA THR A 344 -1.62 -4.84 -7.15
C THR A 344 -2.46 -4.46 -8.37
N LEU A 345 -3.14 -3.31 -8.35
CA LEU A 345 -3.92 -2.81 -9.50
C LEU A 345 -3.09 -2.79 -10.80
N VAL A 346 -1.90 -2.19 -10.77
CA VAL A 346 -0.96 -2.19 -11.91
C VAL A 346 -0.35 -3.57 -12.13
N GLY A 347 -0.06 -4.30 -11.05
CA GLY A 347 0.44 -5.67 -11.10
C GLY A 347 -0.49 -6.67 -11.80
N ALA A 348 -1.78 -6.35 -11.91
CA ALA A 348 -2.74 -7.12 -12.70
C ALA A 348 -2.35 -7.21 -14.18
N ASN A 349 -1.51 -6.29 -14.68
CA ASN A 349 -0.96 -6.34 -16.04
C ASN A 349 0.47 -6.89 -16.14
N HIS A 350 0.96 -7.56 -15.09
CA HIS A 350 2.23 -8.26 -15.13
C HIS A 350 2.27 -9.28 -16.28
N TYR A 351 3.41 -9.44 -16.95
CA TYR A 351 3.54 -10.20 -18.20
C TYR A 351 3.06 -11.65 -18.10
N THR A 352 3.11 -12.26 -16.92
CA THR A 352 2.67 -13.63 -16.67
C THR A 352 1.14 -13.78 -16.66
N ILE A 353 0.42 -12.72 -16.29
CA ILE A 353 -1.05 -12.74 -16.16
C ILE A 353 -1.76 -11.76 -17.07
N ARG A 354 -1.00 -10.96 -17.86
CA ARG A 354 -1.58 -9.87 -18.67
C ARG A 354 -2.66 -10.34 -19.65
N GLY A 355 -2.47 -11.53 -20.22
CA GLY A 355 -3.38 -12.14 -21.19
C GLY A 355 -4.51 -12.97 -20.59
N LEU A 356 -4.57 -13.12 -19.26
CA LEU A 356 -5.62 -13.88 -18.61
C LEU A 356 -6.92 -13.07 -18.51
N LYS A 357 -8.04 -13.79 -18.63
CA LYS A 357 -9.38 -13.27 -18.37
C LYS A 357 -9.95 -13.98 -17.15
N PHE A 358 -10.67 -13.22 -16.33
CA PHE A 358 -11.27 -13.69 -15.10
C PHE A 358 -12.79 -13.56 -15.21
N HIS A 359 -13.52 -14.37 -14.46
CA HIS A 359 -14.96 -14.12 -14.32
C HIS A 359 -15.18 -12.91 -13.41
N THR A 360 -14.49 -12.91 -12.27
CA THR A 360 -14.65 -11.93 -11.20
C THR A 360 -13.32 -11.31 -10.80
N VAL A 361 -13.33 -10.00 -10.63
CA VAL A 361 -12.27 -9.22 -9.99
C VAL A 361 -12.77 -8.70 -8.65
N VAL A 362 -11.97 -8.85 -7.60
CA VAL A 362 -12.19 -8.23 -6.29
C VAL A 362 -11.18 -7.12 -6.10
N ILE A 363 -11.63 -5.91 -5.80
CA ILE A 363 -10.77 -4.76 -5.50
C ILE A 363 -10.97 -4.36 -4.04
N ASP A 364 -10.01 -4.70 -3.18
CA ASP A 364 -9.98 -4.23 -1.79
C ASP A 364 -9.25 -2.89 -1.67
N GLU A 365 -9.55 -2.16 -0.60
CA GLU A 365 -9.13 -0.77 -0.38
C GLU A 365 -9.44 0.15 -1.58
N ALA A 366 -10.58 -0.09 -2.25
CA ALA A 366 -10.97 0.66 -3.45
C ALA A 366 -11.18 2.16 -3.19
N GLY A 367 -11.44 2.57 -1.95
CA GLY A 367 -11.51 3.99 -1.54
C GLY A 367 -10.16 4.73 -1.59
N GLN A 368 -9.05 4.00 -1.69
CA GLN A 368 -7.69 4.55 -1.83
C GLN A 368 -7.16 4.42 -3.27
N ALA A 369 -7.94 3.86 -4.18
CA ALA A 369 -7.49 3.57 -5.53
C ALA A 369 -7.82 4.73 -6.48
N LEU A 370 -6.83 5.12 -7.30
CA LEU A 370 -7.09 5.97 -8.46
C LEU A 370 -8.00 5.22 -9.43
N GLU A 371 -9.07 5.88 -9.88
CA GLU A 371 -10.00 5.29 -10.84
C GLU A 371 -9.32 4.80 -12.14
N PRO A 372 -8.36 5.51 -12.74
CA PRO A 372 -7.59 4.99 -13.87
C PRO A 372 -6.91 3.65 -13.60
N ALA A 373 -6.40 3.42 -12.39
CA ALA A 373 -5.76 2.16 -12.01
C ALA A 373 -6.77 1.01 -11.84
N CYS A 374 -8.00 1.31 -11.40
CA CYS A 374 -9.06 0.30 -11.25
C CYS A 374 -9.45 -0.32 -12.60
N TRP A 375 -9.39 0.45 -13.70
CA TRP A 375 -9.74 -0.05 -15.03
C TRP A 375 -8.79 -1.15 -15.54
N ILE A 376 -7.53 -1.20 -15.07
CA ILE A 376 -6.55 -2.21 -15.49
C ILE A 376 -7.06 -3.65 -15.23
N PRO A 377 -7.45 -4.03 -13.99
CA PRO A 377 -8.01 -5.34 -13.72
C PRO A 377 -9.48 -5.47 -14.17
N ILE A 378 -10.29 -4.41 -14.10
CA ILE A 378 -11.73 -4.47 -14.45
C ILE A 378 -11.95 -4.94 -15.90
N LEU A 379 -11.12 -4.47 -16.85
CA LEU A 379 -11.21 -4.88 -18.27
C LEU A 379 -10.86 -6.35 -18.53
N LYS A 380 -10.43 -7.08 -17.51
CA LYS A 380 -10.16 -8.52 -17.56
C LYS A 380 -11.31 -9.36 -17.04
N ALA A 381 -12.38 -8.75 -16.51
CA ALA A 381 -13.48 -9.45 -15.86
C ALA A 381 -14.86 -9.06 -16.37
N LYS A 382 -15.84 -9.90 -16.04
CA LYS A 382 -17.28 -9.66 -16.30
C LYS A 382 -17.99 -9.07 -15.09
N LYS A 383 -17.46 -9.36 -13.89
CA LYS A 383 -17.98 -8.94 -12.58
C LYS A 383 -16.88 -8.27 -11.77
N VAL A 384 -17.21 -7.17 -11.09
CA VAL A 384 -16.34 -6.52 -10.11
C VAL A 384 -17.00 -6.49 -8.73
N ILE A 385 -16.20 -6.75 -7.70
CA ILE A 385 -16.58 -6.59 -6.30
C ILE A 385 -15.66 -5.52 -5.73
N PHE A 386 -16.23 -4.36 -5.36
CA PHE A 386 -15.48 -3.36 -4.63
C PHE A 386 -15.60 -3.60 -3.14
N ALA A 387 -14.50 -3.42 -2.44
CA ALA A 387 -14.47 -3.36 -1.00
C ALA A 387 -13.61 -2.18 -0.56
N GLY A 388 -14.11 -1.43 0.42
CA GLY A 388 -13.39 -0.27 0.89
C GLY A 388 -14.26 0.61 1.76
N ASP A 389 -13.71 1.77 2.08
CA ASP A 389 -14.41 2.80 2.80
C ASP A 389 -14.07 4.15 2.19
N HIS A 390 -15.06 4.77 1.57
CA HIS A 390 -14.91 6.07 0.95
C HIS A 390 -14.99 7.24 1.95
N CYS A 391 -15.29 6.96 3.23
CA CYS A 391 -15.21 7.93 4.32
C CYS A 391 -13.80 7.97 4.97
N GLN A 392 -12.86 7.12 4.53
CA GLN A 392 -11.45 7.14 4.92
C GLN A 392 -10.59 7.81 3.84
N LEU A 393 -9.25 7.68 3.91
CA LEU A 393 -8.32 8.38 3.02
C LEU A 393 -8.60 8.10 1.53
N SER A 394 -8.65 9.17 0.76
CA SER A 394 -8.62 9.17 -0.71
C SER A 394 -7.24 8.77 -1.26
N PRO A 395 -7.13 8.42 -2.55
CA PRO A 395 -5.84 8.27 -3.21
C PRO A 395 -4.97 9.52 -3.03
N THR A 396 -3.66 9.31 -2.85
CA THR A 396 -2.69 10.41 -2.83
C THR A 396 -2.52 10.95 -4.24
N ILE A 397 -2.84 12.23 -4.44
CA ILE A 397 -2.73 12.95 -5.71
C ILE A 397 -1.75 14.11 -5.51
N LYS A 398 -0.78 14.25 -6.41
CA LYS A 398 0.26 15.29 -6.35
C LYS A 398 -0.27 16.62 -6.88
N SER A 399 -1.06 16.59 -7.95
CA SER A 399 -1.64 17.78 -8.54
C SER A 399 -2.92 18.19 -7.82
N ASN A 400 -2.85 19.33 -7.13
CA ASN A 400 -4.03 19.98 -6.55
C ASN A 400 -5.09 20.32 -7.62
N GLU A 401 -4.66 20.62 -8.84
CA GLU A 401 -5.56 20.87 -9.98
C GLU A 401 -6.31 19.59 -10.37
N ALA A 402 -5.59 18.48 -10.58
CA ALA A 402 -6.22 17.21 -10.93
C ALA A 402 -7.16 16.72 -9.82
N ALA A 403 -6.75 16.86 -8.55
CA ALA A 403 -7.56 16.52 -7.39
C ALA A 403 -8.88 17.29 -7.36
N LYS A 404 -8.84 18.61 -7.53
CA LYS A 404 -10.04 19.49 -7.55
C LYS A 404 -10.96 19.19 -8.74
N ASN A 405 -10.40 18.83 -9.88
CA ASN A 405 -11.17 18.52 -11.09
C ASN A 405 -11.75 17.09 -11.13
N GLY A 406 -11.60 16.33 -10.04
CA GLY A 406 -12.32 15.08 -9.79
C GLY A 406 -11.48 13.81 -9.85
N LEU A 407 -10.14 13.91 -9.90
CA LEU A 407 -9.27 12.71 -9.81
C LEU A 407 -9.29 12.10 -8.39
N SER A 408 -9.63 12.90 -7.38
CA SER A 408 -9.75 12.47 -5.97
C SER A 408 -11.00 11.63 -5.69
N THR A 409 -12.04 11.76 -6.52
CA THR A 409 -13.26 10.97 -6.43
C THR A 409 -13.02 9.58 -6.99
N THR A 410 -13.02 8.57 -6.13
CA THR A 410 -12.72 7.19 -6.52
C THR A 410 -13.85 6.53 -7.29
N LEU A 411 -13.53 5.44 -8.00
CA LEU A 411 -14.55 4.64 -8.68
C LEU A 411 -15.53 3.99 -7.68
N LEU A 412 -15.06 3.67 -6.46
CA LEU A 412 -15.90 3.21 -5.36
C LEU A 412 -16.96 4.27 -4.99
N GLU A 413 -16.55 5.53 -4.81
CA GLU A 413 -17.45 6.65 -4.49
C GLU A 413 -18.51 6.85 -5.57
N LYS A 414 -18.08 6.87 -6.84
CA LYS A 414 -18.99 7.04 -7.98
C LYS A 414 -19.98 5.88 -8.07
N SER A 415 -19.50 4.64 -7.91
CA SER A 415 -20.35 3.45 -7.99
C SER A 415 -21.32 3.34 -6.81
N THR A 416 -20.91 3.75 -5.61
CA THR A 416 -21.76 3.80 -4.41
C THR A 416 -22.91 4.80 -4.61
N THR A 417 -22.61 5.97 -5.17
CA THR A 417 -23.61 6.99 -5.48
C THR A 417 -24.55 6.57 -6.60
N ALA A 418 -24.01 5.96 -7.66
CA ALA A 418 -24.78 5.59 -8.84
C ALA A 418 -25.67 4.35 -8.62
N HIS A 419 -25.22 3.39 -7.82
CA HIS A 419 -25.86 2.08 -7.63
C HIS A 419 -25.99 1.71 -6.14
N PRO A 420 -26.78 2.45 -5.35
CA PRO A 420 -26.95 2.18 -3.91
C PRO A 420 -27.49 0.78 -3.65
N GLU A 421 -28.25 0.20 -4.58
CA GLU A 421 -28.75 -1.18 -4.51
C GLU A 421 -27.63 -2.22 -4.56
N SER A 422 -26.41 -1.87 -4.99
CA SER A 422 -25.24 -2.74 -4.98
C SER A 422 -24.45 -2.67 -3.68
N VAL A 423 -24.75 -1.72 -2.80
CA VAL A 423 -23.98 -1.43 -1.58
C VAL A 423 -24.51 -2.22 -0.40
N ILE A 424 -23.61 -2.79 0.40
CA ILE A 424 -23.89 -3.31 1.74
C ILE A 424 -22.90 -2.67 2.72
N LEU A 425 -23.43 -2.02 3.75
CA LEU A 425 -22.64 -1.42 4.82
C LEU A 425 -22.46 -2.43 5.94
N LEU A 426 -21.21 -2.71 6.32
CA LEU A 426 -20.94 -3.48 7.52
C LEU A 426 -21.12 -2.58 8.75
N GLU A 427 -22.06 -2.92 9.63
CA GLU A 427 -22.47 -2.05 10.74
C GLU A 427 -21.73 -2.35 12.05
N GLU A 428 -21.41 -3.62 12.32
CA GLU A 428 -20.84 -4.02 13.61
C GLU A 428 -19.30 -4.01 13.57
N GLN A 429 -18.69 -3.29 14.50
CA GLN A 429 -17.23 -3.14 14.61
C GLN A 429 -16.67 -3.83 15.87
N TYR A 430 -15.46 -4.37 15.73
CA TYR A 430 -14.78 -5.22 16.71
C TYR A 430 -13.46 -4.62 17.22
N ARG A 431 -13.28 -3.30 17.11
CA ARG A 431 -12.04 -2.59 17.42
C ARG A 431 -12.19 -1.62 18.59
N MET A 432 -13.10 -0.68 18.47
CA MET A 432 -13.14 0.55 19.27
C MET A 432 -14.09 0.40 20.45
N HIS A 433 -13.74 1.05 21.57
CA HIS A 433 -14.72 1.37 22.61
C HIS A 433 -15.87 2.18 21.99
N GLU A 434 -17.09 2.01 22.50
CA GLU A 434 -18.30 2.68 21.99
C GLU A 434 -18.15 4.22 21.92
N THR A 435 -17.68 4.87 22.98
CA THR A 435 -17.34 6.31 23.00
C THR A 435 -16.33 6.74 21.94
N ILE A 436 -15.31 5.93 21.63
CA ILE A 436 -14.34 6.27 20.57
C ILE A 436 -15.02 6.19 19.20
N MET A 437 -15.82 5.14 18.99
CA MET A 437 -16.58 4.93 17.76
C MET A 437 -17.63 6.01 17.52
N GLY A 438 -18.30 6.49 18.58
CA GLY A 438 -19.54 7.26 18.52
C GLY A 438 -19.45 8.51 17.64
N TYR A 439 -18.39 9.31 17.80
CA TYR A 439 -18.23 10.52 16.99
C TYR A 439 -18.01 10.22 15.50
N SER A 440 -17.14 9.24 15.19
CA SER A 440 -16.90 8.79 13.81
C SER A 440 -18.19 8.24 13.17
N SER A 441 -18.94 7.41 13.91
CA SER A 441 -20.23 6.86 13.48
C SER A 441 -21.23 7.96 13.14
N LYS A 442 -21.34 8.99 14.00
CA LYS A 442 -22.25 10.13 13.81
C LYS A 442 -21.93 10.91 12.55
N VAL A 443 -20.66 11.26 12.35
CA VAL A 443 -20.26 12.18 11.26
C VAL A 443 -20.18 11.48 9.91
N PHE A 444 -19.64 10.26 9.86
CA PHE A 444 -19.27 9.60 8.60
C PHE A 444 -20.19 8.46 8.19
N TYR A 445 -20.98 7.92 9.12
CA TYR A 445 -21.73 6.68 8.92
C TYR A 445 -23.17 6.76 9.42
N GLU A 446 -23.73 7.97 9.56
CA GLU A 446 -25.15 8.21 9.91
C GLU A 446 -25.61 7.47 11.18
N ASN A 447 -24.73 7.31 12.17
CA ASN A 447 -24.97 6.52 13.39
C ASN A 447 -25.30 5.03 13.16
N LYS A 448 -24.93 4.46 12.00
CA LYS A 448 -25.18 3.04 11.70
C LYS A 448 -24.17 2.09 12.35
N LEU A 449 -23.02 2.58 12.83
CA LEU A 449 -22.02 1.70 13.44
C LEU A 449 -22.43 1.27 14.85
N LYS A 450 -22.18 0.00 15.16
CA LYS A 450 -22.46 -0.64 16.45
C LYS A 450 -21.19 -1.28 16.99
N ALA A 451 -20.86 -1.04 18.25
CA ALA A 451 -19.74 -1.71 18.89
C ALA A 451 -20.15 -3.12 19.33
N HIS A 452 -19.42 -4.13 18.87
CA HIS A 452 -19.63 -5.50 19.34
C HIS A 452 -19.38 -5.56 20.86
N GLN A 453 -20.12 -6.43 21.57
CA GLN A 453 -20.06 -6.54 23.03
C GLN A 453 -18.64 -6.75 23.58
N SER A 454 -17.78 -7.42 22.82
CA SER A 454 -16.38 -7.66 23.21
C SER A 454 -15.51 -6.40 23.29
N VAL A 455 -15.92 -5.30 22.66
CA VAL A 455 -15.16 -4.05 22.61
C VAL A 455 -15.95 -2.85 23.12
N ALA A 456 -17.29 -2.91 23.19
CA ALA A 456 -18.13 -1.78 23.55
C ALA A 456 -17.67 -1.03 24.82
N ASN A 457 -17.24 -1.79 25.84
CA ASN A 457 -16.84 -1.26 27.15
C ASN A 457 -15.37 -1.55 27.53
N HIS A 458 -14.53 -1.94 26.58
CA HIS A 458 -13.14 -2.33 26.91
C HIS A 458 -12.25 -1.12 27.22
N ARG A 459 -11.54 -1.16 28.35
CA ARG A 459 -10.72 -0.04 28.84
C ARG A 459 -9.28 -0.47 29.08
N LEU A 460 -8.38 0.49 29.25
CA LEU A 460 -7.02 0.16 29.69
C LEU A 460 -7.01 -0.28 31.16
N PHE A 461 -7.85 0.28 32.01
CA PHE A 461 -8.10 -0.20 33.38
C PHE A 461 -9.50 0.22 33.81
N ALA A 462 -9.98 -0.24 34.98
CA ALA A 462 -11.39 -0.11 35.38
C ALA A 462 -11.90 1.35 35.37
N ASP A 463 -11.13 2.26 35.97
CA ASP A 463 -11.48 3.67 36.13
C ASP A 463 -11.00 4.57 34.98
N ASP A 464 -10.47 3.97 33.91
CA ASP A 464 -9.97 4.71 32.74
C ASP A 464 -11.10 5.32 31.91
N THR A 465 -10.86 6.50 31.35
CA THR A 465 -11.74 7.12 30.34
C THR A 465 -11.28 6.73 28.94
N PRO A 466 -12.17 6.24 28.05
CA PRO A 466 -11.79 5.77 26.72
C PRO A 466 -11.48 6.92 25.75
N LEU A 467 -11.86 8.15 26.07
CA LEU A 467 -11.59 9.34 25.28
C LEU A 467 -11.05 10.44 26.20
N ALA A 468 -10.07 11.19 25.70
CA ALA A 468 -9.63 12.45 26.28
C ALA A 468 -9.33 13.46 25.16
N PHE A 469 -9.87 14.67 25.25
CA PHE A 469 -9.41 15.83 24.50
C PHE A 469 -8.72 16.76 25.49
N VAL A 470 -7.40 16.94 25.32
CA VAL A 470 -6.58 17.81 26.16
C VAL A 470 -6.34 19.12 25.42
N ASP A 471 -7.01 20.16 25.90
CA ASP A 471 -7.00 21.48 25.28
C ASP A 471 -5.76 22.29 25.68
N THR A 472 -5.02 22.73 24.67
CA THR A 472 -3.82 23.57 24.84
C THR A 472 -4.10 25.06 24.62
N ALA A 473 -5.36 25.45 24.39
CA ALA A 473 -5.74 26.85 24.22
C ALA A 473 -5.30 27.69 25.43
N GLY A 474 -4.67 28.83 25.15
CA GLY A 474 -4.18 29.75 26.18
C GLY A 474 -2.90 29.30 26.92
N CYS A 475 -2.30 28.15 26.59
CA CYS A 475 -1.06 27.67 27.21
C CYS A 475 0.23 28.26 26.60
N GLY A 476 0.11 29.05 25.53
CA GLY A 476 1.25 29.61 24.80
C GLY A 476 2.01 28.58 23.95
N PHE A 477 1.35 27.48 23.54
CA PHE A 477 1.94 26.44 22.70
C PHE A 477 1.89 26.86 21.24
N GLU A 478 2.85 27.66 20.80
CA GLU A 478 2.85 28.26 19.46
C GLU A 478 3.40 27.33 18.37
N GLU A 479 2.70 27.30 17.23
CA GLU A 479 3.19 26.56 16.07
C GLU A 479 4.39 27.27 15.40
N LYS A 480 5.31 26.48 14.85
CA LYS A 480 6.48 26.93 14.08
C LYS A 480 6.41 26.35 12.67
N SER A 481 6.68 27.20 11.68
CA SER A 481 6.72 26.77 10.27
C SER A 481 8.16 26.41 9.87
N GLU A 482 8.37 25.15 9.48
CA GLU A 482 9.67 24.65 9.02
C GLU A 482 9.58 24.14 7.59
N GLY A 483 10.04 24.95 6.65
CA GLY A 483 9.95 24.66 5.22
C GLY A 483 8.50 24.60 4.75
N THR A 484 8.03 23.41 4.36
CA THR A 484 6.65 23.16 3.89
C THR A 484 5.78 22.42 4.92
N SER A 485 6.25 22.28 6.16
CA SER A 485 5.53 21.58 7.24
C SER A 485 5.46 22.45 8.49
N THR A 486 4.62 22.04 9.44
CA THR A 486 4.42 22.71 10.74
C THR A 486 4.92 21.81 11.87
N THR A 487 5.41 22.43 12.94
CA THR A 487 5.72 21.81 14.24
C THR A 487 5.08 22.63 15.36
N ASN A 488 4.90 22.01 16.52
CA ASN A 488 4.54 22.67 17.76
C ASN A 488 5.35 21.99 18.88
N PRO A 489 6.55 22.52 19.17
CA PRO A 489 7.45 21.89 20.13
C PRO A 489 6.89 21.78 21.54
N GLU A 490 6.16 22.78 21.97
CA GLU A 490 5.56 22.87 23.30
C GLU A 490 4.45 21.81 23.45
N GLU A 491 3.58 21.65 22.44
CA GLU A 491 2.61 20.55 22.36
C GLU A 491 3.28 19.17 22.36
N ALA A 492 4.39 19.01 21.63
CA ALA A 492 5.13 17.75 21.57
C ALA A 492 5.72 17.38 22.94
N VAL A 493 6.37 18.33 23.62
CA VAL A 493 6.92 18.12 24.98
C VAL A 493 5.80 17.77 25.95
N PHE A 494 4.69 18.50 25.91
CA PHE A 494 3.53 18.23 26.74
C PHE A 494 2.96 16.83 26.51
N LEU A 495 2.80 16.42 25.24
CA LEU A 495 2.32 15.08 24.89
C LEU A 495 3.20 14.00 25.52
N PHE A 496 4.53 14.14 25.45
CA PHE A 496 5.45 13.17 26.03
C PHE A 496 5.44 13.17 27.56
N LYS A 497 5.23 14.32 28.20
CA LYS A 497 4.99 14.38 29.65
C LYS A 497 3.72 13.62 30.03
N HIS A 498 2.60 13.92 29.37
CA HIS A 498 1.33 13.24 29.61
C HIS A 498 1.42 11.73 29.31
N LEU A 499 2.10 11.34 28.24
CA LEU A 499 2.32 9.93 27.89
C LEU A 499 3.18 9.22 28.95
N THR A 500 4.20 9.88 29.49
CA THR A 500 5.06 9.34 30.56
C THR A 500 4.22 8.98 31.78
N GLN A 501 3.35 9.88 32.24
CA GLN A 501 2.43 9.62 33.35
C GLN A 501 1.46 8.47 33.06
N MET A 502 0.92 8.45 31.85
CA MET A 502 0.04 7.37 31.42
C MET A 502 0.77 6.02 31.46
N VAL A 503 2.03 5.97 31.00
CA VAL A 503 2.86 4.76 31.07
C VAL A 503 3.17 4.36 32.51
N GLU A 504 3.43 5.29 33.42
CA GLU A 504 3.60 5.01 34.85
C GLU A 504 2.33 4.37 35.44
N GLN A 505 1.15 4.93 35.15
CA GLN A 505 -0.13 4.36 35.57
C GLN A 505 -0.35 2.96 34.97
N LEU A 506 -0.08 2.79 33.67
CA LEU A 506 -0.20 1.49 33.01
C LEU A 506 0.74 0.45 33.60
N SER A 507 1.95 0.83 34.00
CA SER A 507 2.93 -0.08 34.61
C SER A 507 2.46 -0.64 35.97
N ALA A 508 1.53 0.03 36.65
CA ALA A 508 0.89 -0.49 37.86
C ALA A 508 -0.18 -1.56 37.58
N HIS A 509 -0.70 -1.61 36.35
CA HIS A 509 -1.78 -2.50 35.95
C HIS A 509 -1.35 -3.65 35.02
N TYR A 510 -0.21 -3.52 34.35
CA TYR A 510 0.24 -4.43 33.30
C TYR A 510 1.65 -4.96 33.55
N THR A 511 1.86 -6.22 33.19
CA THR A 511 3.21 -6.78 33.03
C THR A 511 3.84 -6.26 31.73
N ALA A 512 5.17 -6.37 31.60
CA ALA A 512 5.86 -5.92 30.38
C ALA A 512 5.38 -6.65 29.10
N ASP A 513 5.07 -7.94 29.22
CA ASP A 513 4.60 -8.75 28.08
C ASP A 513 3.19 -8.36 27.63
N GLU A 514 2.29 -8.11 28.60
CA GLU A 514 0.90 -7.72 28.37
C GLU A 514 0.72 -6.20 28.18
N PHE A 515 1.82 -5.44 28.18
CA PHE A 515 1.78 -3.99 28.12
C PHE A 515 1.03 -3.51 26.86
N PRO A 516 0.06 -2.59 27.00
CA PRO A 516 -0.75 -2.12 25.88
C PRO A 516 0.09 -1.51 24.76
N SER A 517 -0.31 -1.76 23.53
CA SER A 517 0.33 -1.17 22.36
C SER A 517 -0.04 0.32 22.22
N ILE A 518 0.94 1.18 21.92
CA ILE A 518 0.78 2.63 21.89
C ILE A 518 1.16 3.19 20.51
N ALA A 519 0.37 4.15 20.01
CA ALA A 519 0.78 5.01 18.90
C ALA A 519 0.68 6.48 19.25
N VAL A 520 1.69 7.24 18.81
CA VAL A 520 1.67 8.70 18.76
C VAL A 520 1.63 9.11 17.30
N ILE A 521 0.58 9.81 16.90
CA ILE A 521 0.36 10.21 15.51
C ILE A 521 0.14 11.71 15.38
N SER A 522 0.53 12.27 14.23
CA SER A 522 0.32 13.67 13.86
C SER A 522 0.15 13.77 12.35
N PRO A 523 -0.60 14.77 11.84
CA PRO A 523 -0.68 15.05 10.40
C PRO A 523 0.65 15.53 9.80
N TYR A 524 1.55 16.09 10.61
CA TYR A 524 2.71 16.84 10.13
C TYR A 524 4.01 16.06 10.29
N LYS A 525 4.75 15.89 9.19
CA LYS A 525 6.01 15.11 9.19
C LYS A 525 7.07 15.69 10.11
N GLN A 526 7.21 17.02 10.16
CA GLN A 526 8.20 17.64 11.05
C GLN A 526 7.84 17.44 12.53
N GLN A 527 6.54 17.48 12.88
CA GLN A 527 6.10 17.14 14.23
C GLN A 527 6.47 15.70 14.60
N ILE A 528 6.33 14.75 13.65
CA ILE A 528 6.76 13.36 13.85
C ILE A 528 8.27 13.25 14.09
N PHE A 529 9.10 14.02 13.37
CA PHE A 529 10.56 13.97 13.60
C PHE A 529 10.92 14.46 15.00
N LEU A 530 10.35 15.59 15.43
CA LEU A 530 10.54 16.10 16.78
C LEU A 530 10.06 15.09 17.84
N MET A 531 8.88 14.50 17.65
CA MET A 531 8.34 13.51 18.58
C MET A 531 9.18 12.22 18.65
N LYS A 532 9.84 11.81 17.55
CA LYS A 532 10.78 10.69 17.56
C LYS A 532 12.04 11.02 18.36
N GLU A 533 12.54 12.24 18.24
CA GLU A 533 13.67 12.72 19.04
C GLU A 533 13.32 12.76 20.53
N LEU A 534 12.15 13.30 20.90
CA LEU A 534 11.67 13.30 22.28
C LEU A 534 11.51 11.89 22.87
N LEU A 535 11.02 10.93 22.07
CA LEU A 535 10.95 9.52 22.50
C LEU A 535 12.34 8.94 22.79
N GLN A 536 13.37 9.30 22.03
CA GLN A 536 14.76 8.86 22.25
C GLN A 536 15.35 9.41 23.55
N HIS A 537 14.91 10.59 23.97
CA HIS A 537 15.39 11.28 25.17
C HIS A 537 14.53 11.04 26.42
N SER A 538 13.54 10.14 26.38
CA SER A 538 12.73 9.77 27.55
C SER A 538 13.12 8.39 28.11
N PRO A 539 13.87 8.30 29.22
CA PRO A 539 14.37 7.03 29.75
C PRO A 539 13.27 6.03 30.11
N LEU A 540 12.14 6.51 30.67
CA LEU A 540 11.02 5.62 31.03
C LEU A 540 10.38 5.04 29.78
N LEU A 541 10.10 5.86 28.77
CA LEU A 541 9.42 5.41 27.56
C LEU A 541 10.31 4.51 26.69
N GLN A 542 11.63 4.67 26.76
CA GLN A 542 12.58 3.76 26.10
C GLN A 542 12.44 2.32 26.59
N SER A 543 12.10 2.10 27.86
CA SER A 543 11.86 0.75 28.38
C SER A 543 10.65 0.04 27.75
N TYR A 544 9.76 0.79 27.09
CA TYR A 544 8.59 0.31 26.34
C TYR A 544 8.68 0.69 24.84
N GLY A 545 9.87 0.98 24.33
CA GLY A 545 10.07 1.50 22.98
C GLY A 545 9.59 0.55 21.87
N ASP A 546 9.54 -0.76 22.13
CA ASP A 546 8.97 -1.78 21.24
C ASP A 546 7.43 -1.74 21.18
N LYS A 547 6.78 -1.21 22.23
CA LYS A 547 5.32 -1.04 22.32
C LYS A 547 4.85 0.32 21.80
N ILE A 548 5.73 1.32 21.71
CA ILE A 548 5.42 2.69 21.31
C ILE A 548 5.84 2.94 19.85
N SER A 549 4.91 3.44 19.03
CA SER A 549 5.19 3.79 17.64
C SER A 549 4.84 5.24 17.33
N VAL A 550 5.73 5.98 16.67
CA VAL A 550 5.53 7.40 16.32
C VAL A 550 5.51 7.57 14.80
N ASN A 551 4.36 7.93 14.23
CA ASN A 551 4.11 7.85 12.78
C ASN A 551 3.13 8.93 12.29
N THR A 552 3.16 9.29 11.01
CA THR A 552 2.09 10.12 10.44
C THR A 552 0.79 9.34 10.32
N ILE A 553 -0.36 10.03 10.27
CA ILE A 553 -1.68 9.42 10.05
C ILE A 553 -1.67 8.49 8.83
N ASP A 554 -1.16 8.95 7.69
CA ASP A 554 -1.11 8.20 6.43
C ASP A 554 -0.30 6.90 6.57
N SER A 555 0.86 6.95 7.24
CA SER A 555 1.71 5.76 7.44
C SER A 555 1.14 4.77 8.46
N PHE A 556 0.21 5.23 9.30
CA PHE A 556 -0.46 4.43 10.32
C PHE A 556 -1.75 3.75 9.82
N GLN A 557 -2.07 3.92 8.55
CA GLN A 557 -3.27 3.35 7.95
C GLN A 557 -3.28 1.81 8.03
N GLY A 558 -4.46 1.26 8.31
CA GLY A 558 -4.65 -0.19 8.46
C GLY A 558 -4.11 -0.77 9.78
N GLN A 559 -3.34 0.00 10.55
CA GLN A 559 -2.90 -0.39 11.89
C GLN A 559 -3.96 -0.03 12.94
N GLU A 560 -3.79 -0.58 14.13
CA GLU A 560 -4.56 -0.29 15.34
C GLU A 560 -3.66 -0.43 16.58
N ARG A 561 -4.00 0.27 17.65
CA ARG A 561 -3.30 0.22 18.94
C ARG A 561 -4.30 0.32 20.08
N ASP A 562 -3.91 -0.20 21.24
CA ASP A 562 -4.73 -0.11 22.44
C ASP A 562 -4.92 1.34 22.88
N LEU A 563 -3.85 2.14 22.78
CA LEU A 563 -3.80 3.56 23.10
C LEU A 563 -3.27 4.36 21.90
N VAL A 564 -3.98 5.41 21.52
CA VAL A 564 -3.53 6.35 20.47
C VAL A 564 -3.54 7.77 21.00
N TYR A 565 -2.40 8.45 20.85
CA TYR A 565 -2.24 9.89 21.02
C TYR A 565 -2.24 10.57 19.66
N ILE A 566 -3.02 11.63 19.51
CA ILE A 566 -3.04 12.50 18.34
C ILE A 566 -2.53 13.88 18.74
N SER A 567 -1.40 14.31 18.15
CA SER A 567 -0.93 15.70 18.21
C SER A 567 -1.51 16.46 17.01
N MET A 568 -2.35 17.46 17.30
CA MET A 568 -3.02 18.28 16.29
C MET A 568 -2.09 19.36 15.72
N THR A 569 -1.06 19.78 16.47
CA THR A 569 0.03 20.69 16.06
C THR A 569 -0.38 22.13 15.78
N ARG A 570 -1.56 22.38 15.20
CA ARG A 570 -2.01 23.70 14.78
C ARG A 570 -2.46 24.53 15.98
N SER A 571 -1.80 25.67 16.17
CA SER A 571 -2.14 26.69 17.17
C SER A 571 -1.66 28.05 16.68
N ASN A 572 -2.59 28.91 16.25
CA ASN A 572 -2.29 30.22 15.66
C ASN A 572 -3.48 31.19 15.77
N ASN A 573 -3.18 32.49 15.78
CA ASN A 573 -4.17 33.54 15.97
C ASN A 573 -5.14 33.69 14.77
N GLU A 574 -4.71 33.28 13.58
CA GLU A 574 -5.50 33.34 12.36
C GLU A 574 -6.59 32.25 12.29
N GLY A 575 -6.50 31.21 13.14
CA GLY A 575 -7.40 30.07 13.09
C GLY A 575 -7.20 29.18 11.85
N THR A 576 -6.00 29.18 11.28
CA THR A 576 -5.64 28.40 10.11
C THR A 576 -5.36 26.95 10.51
N ILE A 577 -6.19 26.03 10.02
CA ILE A 577 -6.08 24.59 10.31
C ILE A 577 -5.31 23.80 9.24
N GLY A 578 -5.12 24.37 8.05
CA GLY A 578 -4.33 23.77 6.96
C GLY A 578 -4.73 22.33 6.63
N PHE A 579 -3.80 21.40 6.79
CA PHE A 579 -3.92 19.98 6.45
C PHE A 579 -5.02 19.23 7.25
N LEU A 580 -5.42 19.80 8.39
CA LEU A 580 -6.53 19.30 9.21
C LEU A 580 -7.91 19.55 8.60
N SER A 581 -8.01 20.30 7.50
CA SER A 581 -9.29 20.50 6.79
C SER A 581 -9.84 19.22 6.15
N ASP A 582 -8.99 18.23 5.88
CA ASP A 582 -9.39 16.91 5.42
C ASP A 582 -9.86 16.06 6.61
N THR A 583 -11.17 16.06 6.85
CA THR A 583 -11.80 15.35 7.98
C THR A 583 -11.69 13.82 7.85
N ARG A 584 -11.45 13.28 6.64
CA ARG A 584 -11.24 11.83 6.44
C ARG A 584 -9.94 11.36 7.07
N ARG A 585 -8.89 12.21 7.11
CA ARG A 585 -7.65 11.95 7.86
C ARG A 585 -7.92 11.81 9.34
N MET A 586 -8.73 12.72 9.90
CA MET A 586 -9.09 12.63 11.32
C MET A 586 -9.96 11.41 11.59
N ASN A 587 -10.90 11.06 10.70
CA ASN A 587 -11.65 9.81 10.80
C ASN A 587 -10.71 8.60 10.90
N VAL A 588 -9.70 8.53 10.03
CA VAL A 588 -8.68 7.48 10.12
C VAL A 588 -7.95 7.53 11.44
N ALA A 589 -7.44 8.69 11.86
CA ALA A 589 -6.65 8.86 13.08
C ALA A 589 -7.40 8.42 14.34
N MET A 590 -8.64 8.88 14.54
CA MET A 590 -9.47 8.52 15.69
C MET A 590 -9.78 7.02 15.73
N THR A 591 -10.04 6.42 14.57
CA THR A 591 -10.46 5.01 14.45
C THR A 591 -9.31 4.01 14.51
N ARG A 592 -8.11 4.46 14.89
CA ARG A 592 -6.94 3.60 15.16
C ARG A 592 -6.90 3.10 16.61
N ALA A 593 -7.55 3.82 17.52
CA ALA A 593 -7.59 3.48 18.93
C ALA A 593 -8.54 2.32 19.20
N ARG A 594 -8.13 1.36 20.02
CA ARG A 594 -9.01 0.29 20.51
C ARG A 594 -9.67 0.73 21.81
N LYS A 595 -8.88 0.95 22.87
CA LYS A 595 -9.35 1.14 24.25
C LYS A 595 -9.36 2.60 24.69
N LYS A 596 -8.33 3.37 24.34
CA LYS A 596 -8.22 4.79 24.70
C LYS A 596 -7.69 5.65 23.56
N LEU A 597 -8.36 6.77 23.33
CA LEU A 597 -7.95 7.82 22.40
C LEU A 597 -7.67 9.11 23.18
N VAL A 598 -6.47 9.67 23.00
CA VAL A 598 -6.11 10.99 23.54
C VAL A 598 -5.81 11.93 22.38
N VAL A 599 -6.49 13.06 22.32
CA VAL A 599 -6.27 14.10 21.32
C VAL A 599 -5.78 15.35 22.03
N ILE A 600 -4.64 15.87 21.60
CA ILE A 600 -4.03 17.07 22.18
C ILE A 600 -4.02 18.15 21.11
N GLY A 601 -4.59 19.32 21.41
CA GLY A 601 -4.60 20.42 20.46
C GLY A 601 -5.28 21.68 21.00
N ASP A 602 -5.11 22.77 20.27
CA ASP A 602 -5.62 24.09 20.62
C ASP A 602 -7.08 24.26 20.14
N SER A 603 -8.03 24.24 21.07
CA SER A 603 -9.46 24.41 20.75
C SER A 603 -9.78 25.74 20.07
N ALA A 604 -9.06 26.83 20.39
CA ALA A 604 -9.31 28.15 19.82
C ALA A 604 -8.97 28.19 18.32
N THR A 605 -7.92 27.46 17.92
CA THR A 605 -7.54 27.30 16.52
C THR A 605 -8.44 26.28 15.81
N LEU A 606 -8.67 25.11 16.42
CA LEU A 606 -9.36 23.98 15.79
C LEU A 606 -10.85 24.23 15.56
N SER A 607 -11.53 24.93 16.49
CA SER A 607 -12.99 25.14 16.46
C SER A 607 -13.48 25.99 15.27
N ARG A 608 -12.56 26.53 14.45
CA ARG A 608 -12.90 27.20 13.18
C ARG A 608 -13.58 26.28 12.17
N LEU A 609 -13.30 24.98 12.22
CA LEU A 609 -14.00 23.99 11.41
C LEU A 609 -15.09 23.33 12.26
N PRO A 610 -16.36 23.32 11.80
CA PRO A 610 -17.48 22.73 12.55
C PRO A 610 -17.20 21.31 13.04
N PHE A 611 -16.51 20.52 12.22
CA PHE A 611 -16.06 19.18 12.59
C PHE A 611 -15.29 19.15 13.93
N TYR A 612 -14.25 19.97 14.11
CA TYR A 612 -13.50 19.93 15.38
C TYR A 612 -14.28 20.54 16.54
N SER A 613 -15.07 21.59 16.31
CA SER A 613 -15.96 22.15 17.34
C SER A 613 -16.98 21.12 17.85
N ASP A 614 -17.58 20.35 16.94
CA ASP A 614 -18.50 19.28 17.27
C ASP A 614 -17.80 18.12 18.00
N PHE A 615 -16.53 17.82 17.68
CA PHE A 615 -15.74 16.80 18.36
C PHE A 615 -15.38 17.21 19.80
N ILE A 616 -15.01 18.47 20.00
CA ILE A 616 -14.72 19.02 21.34
C ILE A 616 -16.00 18.99 22.19
N SER A 617 -17.13 19.45 21.63
CA SER A 617 -18.44 19.35 22.29
C SER A 617 -18.82 17.90 22.61
N TYR A 618 -18.50 16.96 21.71
CA TYR A 618 -18.69 15.53 21.95
C TYR A 618 -17.84 15.05 23.14
N ALA A 619 -16.58 15.46 23.24
CA ALA A 619 -15.72 15.14 24.38
C ALA A 619 -16.28 15.71 25.69
N GLU A 620 -16.75 16.96 25.70
CA GLU A 620 -17.39 17.58 26.87
C GLU A 620 -18.61 16.78 27.36
N THR A 621 -19.51 16.40 26.45
CA THR A 621 -20.71 15.62 26.80
C THR A 621 -20.40 14.23 27.38
N HIS A 622 -19.19 13.72 27.15
CA HIS A 622 -18.72 12.43 27.69
C HIS A 622 -17.79 12.60 28.89
N ASN A 623 -17.65 13.80 29.46
CA ASN A 623 -16.71 14.13 30.53
C ASN A 623 -15.25 13.76 30.16
N ALA A 624 -14.90 13.96 28.88
CA ALA A 624 -13.61 13.62 28.29
C ALA A 624 -12.79 14.86 27.91
N TYR A 625 -13.29 16.08 28.18
CA TYR A 625 -12.53 17.32 27.96
C TYR A 625 -11.66 17.63 29.18
N GLN A 626 -10.40 18.00 28.96
CA GLN A 626 -9.43 18.37 29.99
C GLN A 626 -8.64 19.60 29.51
N SER A 627 -8.27 20.50 30.41
CA SER A 627 -7.35 21.58 30.10
C SER A 627 -5.90 21.16 30.36
N ALA A 628 -4.97 21.54 29.48
CA ALA A 628 -3.54 21.32 29.72
C ALA A 628 -3.04 22.02 31.00
N TRP A 629 -3.74 23.05 31.50
CA TRP A 629 -3.48 23.68 32.79
C TRP A 629 -3.64 22.75 33.99
N GLU A 630 -4.50 21.73 33.88
CA GLU A 630 -4.65 20.69 34.93
C GLU A 630 -3.37 19.87 35.13
N PHE A 631 -2.44 19.96 34.19
CA PHE A 631 -1.16 19.26 34.18
C PHE A 631 0.03 20.23 34.25
N ALA A 632 -0.19 21.53 34.49
CA ALA A 632 0.87 22.55 34.49
C ALA A 632 1.82 22.48 35.70
N ASP A 633 1.36 21.91 36.81
CA ASP A 633 2.17 21.68 38.02
C ASP A 633 3.04 20.41 37.95
N ILE A 634 3.19 19.85 36.73
CA ILE A 634 3.87 18.60 36.41
C ILE A 634 4.96 18.84 35.35
#